data_AF-A0A6L6WHX9-F1
#
_entry.id   AF-A0A6L6WHX9-F1
#
_cell.length_a   1.000
_cell.length_b   1.000
_cell.length_c   1.000
_cell.angle_alpha   90.00
_cell.angle_beta   90.00
_cell.angle_gamma   90.00
#
_symmetry.space_group_name_H-M   'P 1'
#
loop_
_entity.id
_entity.type
_entity.pdbx_description
1 polymer ?
#
loop_
_entity_poly.entity_id
_entity_poly.type
_entity_poly.pdbx_seq_one_letter_code
_entity_poly.pdbx_strand_id
1 'polypeptide(L)'
;MKMSRLIKLLFVLISVTAILSLTDTIFVFQSDFPLALQVDGEVWIRKISEFSISDRVAIFSMIEFTTLPWYWALFMMWRLAKLYRDGQYFTPQNSRCFVGIAYALIAMSILDTLIAPVIGGYFYYRGILDGMPDMDVTLILADTDLLTAGLFFFLIGMIMEKASTLREEADMTI
;
A
#
# COMPACT_ATOMS: atom_id res chain seq x y z
N MET A 1 19.03 13.09 20.86
CA MET A 1 18.58 13.88 19.68
C MET A 1 17.30 14.64 20.06
N LYS A 2 17.14 15.94 19.77
CA LYS A 2 15.92 16.69 20.18
C LYS A 2 14.69 16.17 19.42
N MET A 3 13.53 16.05 20.08
CA MET A 3 12.26 15.57 19.48
C MET A 3 11.89 16.32 18.19
N SER A 4 12.11 17.64 18.16
CA SER A 4 11.92 18.47 16.96
C SER A 4 12.78 18.03 15.76
N ARG A 5 14.00 17.50 15.98
CA ARG A 5 14.85 16.97 14.89
C ARG A 5 14.31 15.65 14.34
N LEU A 6 13.80 14.77 15.21
CA LEU A 6 13.17 13.51 14.80
C LEU A 6 11.94 13.77 13.91
N ILE A 7 11.08 14.71 14.31
CA ILE A 7 9.88 15.05 13.55
C ILE A 7 10.23 15.66 12.18
N LYS A 8 11.23 16.54 12.12
CA LYS A 8 11.73 17.08 10.85
C LYS A 8 12.28 15.98 9.94
N LEU A 9 13.04 15.04 10.50
CA LEU A 9 13.58 13.91 9.77
C LEU A 9 12.46 13.02 9.23
N LEU A 10 11.40 12.77 10.01
CA LEU A 10 10.23 12.03 9.57
C LEU A 10 9.53 12.71 8.38
N PHE A 11 9.33 14.04 8.41
CA PHE A 11 8.77 14.77 7.27
C PHE A 11 9.63 14.63 6.00
N VAL A 12 10.96 14.75 6.14
CA VAL A 12 11.89 14.58 5.02
C VAL A 12 11.80 13.16 4.46
N LEU A 13 11.80 12.13 5.32
CA LEU A 13 11.66 10.75 4.89
C LEU A 13 10.36 10.54 4.11
N ILE A 14 9.22 11.00 4.64
CA ILE A 14 7.92 10.84 3.95
C ILE A 14 7.94 11.54 2.59
N SER A 15 8.48 12.77 2.50
CA SER A 15 8.59 13.50 1.22
C SER A 15 9.49 12.80 0.21
N VAL A 16 10.68 12.34 0.64
CA VAL A 16 11.62 11.64 -0.23
C VAL A 16 10.99 10.34 -0.72
N THR A 17 10.39 9.56 0.17
CA THR A 17 9.70 8.32 -0.20
C THR A 17 8.57 8.58 -1.19
N ALA A 18 7.74 9.61 -0.99
CA ALA A 18 6.67 9.96 -1.93
C ALA A 18 7.21 10.33 -3.32
N ILE A 19 8.30 11.10 -3.39
CA ILE A 19 8.93 11.49 -4.66
C ILE A 19 9.54 10.26 -5.37
N LEU A 20 10.22 9.39 -4.63
CA LEU A 20 10.80 8.17 -5.18
C LEU A 20 9.70 7.25 -5.73
N SER A 21 8.61 7.03 -4.98
CA SER A 21 7.48 6.24 -5.46
C SER A 21 6.83 6.83 -6.72
N LEU A 22 6.68 8.16 -6.80
CA LEU A 22 6.16 8.81 -8.00
C LEU A 22 7.09 8.63 -9.19
N THR A 23 8.40 8.71 -8.96
CA THR A 23 9.42 8.53 -10.00
C THR A 23 9.40 7.10 -10.51
N ASP A 24 9.21 6.13 -9.62
CA ASP A 24 9.12 4.71 -9.97
C ASP A 24 7.90 4.41 -10.86
N THR A 25 6.71 4.93 -10.50
CA THR A 25 5.51 4.90 -11.35
C THR A 25 5.78 5.43 -12.77
N ILE A 26 6.46 6.58 -12.89
CA ILE A 26 6.79 7.17 -14.20
C ILE A 26 7.80 6.30 -14.96
N PHE A 27 8.79 5.74 -14.26
CA PHE A 27 9.79 4.86 -14.86
C PHE A 27 9.15 3.58 -15.39
N VAL A 28 8.29 2.94 -14.59
CA VAL A 28 7.52 1.75 -14.98
C VAL A 28 6.71 2.02 -16.26
N PHE A 29 6.02 3.16 -16.34
CA PHE A 29 5.25 3.56 -17.53
C PHE A 29 6.10 3.66 -18.81
N GLN A 30 7.33 4.15 -18.69
CA GLN A 30 8.23 4.33 -19.84
C GLN A 30 9.05 3.08 -20.16
N SER A 31 9.24 2.21 -19.18
CA SER A 31 10.04 1.00 -19.32
C SER A 31 9.26 -0.11 -20.03
N ASP A 32 9.92 -0.80 -20.96
CA ASP A 32 9.37 -1.98 -21.62
C ASP A 32 9.54 -3.22 -20.72
N PHE A 33 8.87 -3.20 -19.57
CA PHE A 33 9.04 -4.24 -18.55
C PHE A 33 8.46 -5.58 -19.04
N PRO A 34 9.14 -6.72 -18.81
CA PRO A 34 8.60 -8.04 -19.16
C PRO A 34 7.51 -8.45 -18.15
N LEU A 35 6.32 -8.75 -18.65
CA LEU A 35 5.27 -9.41 -17.87
C LEU A 35 5.51 -10.91 -17.93
N ALA A 36 5.72 -11.51 -16.76
CA ALA A 36 5.86 -12.94 -16.60
C ALA A 36 4.65 -13.50 -15.85
N LEU A 37 3.99 -14.49 -16.43
CA LEU A 37 2.88 -15.23 -15.84
C LEU A 37 3.19 -16.73 -15.96
N GLN A 38 2.73 -17.52 -14.99
CA GLN A 38 2.79 -18.97 -15.10
C GLN A 38 1.43 -19.46 -15.61
N VAL A 39 1.43 -20.26 -16.67
CA VAL A 39 0.22 -20.80 -17.31
C VAL A 39 0.47 -22.27 -17.61
N ASP A 40 -0.35 -23.16 -17.05
CA ASP A 40 -0.23 -24.61 -17.22
C ASP A 40 1.19 -25.17 -16.92
N GLY A 41 1.87 -24.58 -15.93
CA GLY A 41 3.23 -24.95 -15.53
C GLY A 41 4.37 -24.35 -16.37
N GLU A 42 4.06 -23.61 -17.45
CA GLU A 42 5.04 -22.91 -18.28
C GLU A 42 5.11 -21.41 -17.96
N VAL A 43 6.31 -20.83 -18.03
CA VAL A 43 6.50 -19.39 -17.82
C VAL A 43 6.23 -18.66 -19.13
N TRP A 44 5.10 -17.98 -19.19
CA TRP A 44 4.74 -17.07 -20.28
C TRP A 44 5.36 -15.70 -20.02
N ILE A 45 6.23 -15.23 -20.91
CA ILE A 45 6.87 -13.92 -20.80
C ILE A 45 6.59 -13.12 -22.07
N ARG A 46 6.03 -11.91 -21.91
CA ARG A 46 5.83 -10.96 -23.00
C ARG A 46 6.25 -9.57 -22.56
N LYS A 47 6.83 -8.81 -23.49
CA LYS A 47 7.12 -7.39 -23.24
C LYS A 47 5.84 -6.56 -23.36
N ILE A 48 5.71 -5.52 -22.55
CA ILE A 48 4.58 -4.57 -22.63
C ILE A 48 4.47 -3.95 -24.03
N SER A 49 5.59 -3.77 -24.73
CA SER A 49 5.65 -3.28 -26.11
C SER A 49 5.05 -4.21 -27.16
N GLU A 50 4.73 -5.46 -26.83
CA GLU A 50 4.08 -6.40 -27.75
C GLU A 50 2.55 -6.28 -27.72
N PHE A 51 1.99 -5.65 -26.69
CA PHE A 51 0.55 -5.47 -26.54
C PHE A 51 0.05 -4.24 -27.31
N SER A 52 -1.25 -4.22 -27.61
CA SER A 52 -1.90 -3.05 -28.19
C SER A 52 -1.89 -1.87 -27.20
N ILE A 53 -1.95 -0.63 -27.70
CA ILE A 53 -1.94 0.57 -26.84
C ILE A 53 -3.07 0.53 -25.80
N SER A 54 -4.25 0.03 -26.17
CA SER A 54 -5.38 -0.10 -25.25
C SER A 54 -5.10 -1.08 -24.11
N ASP A 55 -4.43 -2.20 -24.40
CA ASP A 55 -4.11 -3.21 -23.38
C ASP A 55 -3.01 -2.68 -22.45
N ARG A 56 -2.02 -1.96 -22.97
CA ARG A 56 -0.97 -1.31 -22.15
C ARG A 56 -1.55 -0.33 -21.15
N VAL A 57 -2.48 0.53 -21.60
CA VAL A 57 -3.15 1.49 -20.71
C VAL A 57 -3.97 0.78 -19.65
N ALA A 58 -4.66 -0.31 -20.00
CA ALA A 58 -5.44 -1.10 -19.05
C ALA A 58 -4.55 -1.75 -17.97
N ILE A 59 -3.48 -2.45 -18.38
CA ILE A 59 -2.53 -3.10 -17.46
C ILE A 59 -1.90 -2.04 -16.55
N PHE A 60 -1.41 -0.94 -17.12
CA PHE A 60 -0.81 0.15 -16.35
C PHE A 60 -1.79 0.74 -15.35
N SER A 61 -3.04 0.97 -15.75
CA SER A 61 -4.07 1.49 -14.83
C SER A 61 -4.37 0.53 -13.69
N MET A 62 -4.35 -0.78 -13.93
CA MET A 62 -4.54 -1.80 -12.89
C MET A 62 -3.36 -1.80 -11.91
N ILE A 63 -2.12 -1.75 -12.41
CA ILE A 63 -0.92 -1.69 -11.57
C ILE A 63 -0.89 -0.41 -10.75
N GLU A 64 -1.11 0.75 -11.38
CA GLU A 64 -1.10 2.04 -10.64
C GLU A 64 -2.23 2.14 -9.63
N PHE A 65 -3.35 1.45 -9.84
CA PHE A 65 -4.42 1.41 -8.85
C PHE A 65 -3.96 0.77 -7.53
N THR A 66 -3.04 -0.21 -7.57
CA THR A 66 -2.52 -0.85 -6.35
C THR A 66 -1.58 0.05 -5.56
N THR A 67 -1.05 1.13 -6.16
CA THR A 67 -0.17 2.09 -5.46
C THR A 67 -0.95 3.14 -4.67
N LEU A 68 -2.26 3.30 -4.90
CA LEU A 68 -3.07 4.32 -4.22
C LEU A 68 -3.09 4.18 -2.69
N PRO A 69 -3.25 2.97 -2.10
CA PRO A 69 -3.20 2.82 -0.66
C PRO A 69 -1.84 3.16 -0.05
N TRP A 70 -0.74 3.00 -0.80
CA TRP A 70 0.59 3.45 -0.35
C TRP A 70 0.65 4.96 -0.14
N TYR A 71 0.15 5.74 -1.12
CA TYR A 71 0.07 7.20 -0.98
C TYR A 71 -0.86 7.62 0.17
N TRP A 72 -1.93 6.86 0.41
CA TRP A 72 -2.79 7.06 1.58
C TRP A 72 -2.05 6.82 2.90
N ALA A 73 -1.23 5.76 2.99
CA ALA A 73 -0.39 5.51 4.16
C ALA A 73 0.59 6.67 4.41
N LEU A 74 1.27 7.15 3.37
CA LEU A 74 2.18 8.30 3.44
C LEU A 74 1.46 9.57 3.92
N PHE A 75 0.24 9.81 3.42
CA PHE A 75 -0.59 10.92 3.87
C PHE A 75 -0.96 10.81 5.36
N MET A 76 -1.33 9.62 5.84
CA MET A 76 -1.63 9.40 7.26
C MET A 76 -0.40 9.56 8.15
N MET A 77 0.76 9.05 7.72
CA MET A 77 2.04 9.28 8.40
C MET A 77 2.40 10.77 8.45
N TRP A 78 2.14 11.52 7.38
CA TRP A 78 2.35 12.97 7.34
C TRP A 78 1.45 13.70 8.35
N ARG A 79 0.17 13.32 8.42
CA ARG A 79 -0.76 13.86 9.41
C ARG A 79 -0.31 13.56 10.84
N LEU A 80 0.13 12.33 11.10
CA LEU A 80 0.66 11.93 12.41
C LEU A 80 1.90 12.76 12.80
N ALA A 81 2.84 12.95 11.86
CA ALA A 81 4.01 13.80 12.07
C ALA A 81 3.63 15.27 12.40
N LYS A 82 2.54 15.77 11.81
CA LYS A 82 2.02 17.11 12.13
C LYS A 82 1.49 17.18 13.56
N LEU A 83 0.74 16.18 14.00
CA LEU A 83 0.24 16.12 15.38
C LEU A 83 1.37 16.09 16.41
N TYR A 84 2.44 15.32 16.14
CA TYR A 84 3.62 15.29 17.00
C TYR A 84 4.39 16.61 17.04
N ARG A 85 4.46 17.34 15.93
CA ARG A 85 5.04 18.70 15.90
C ARG A 85 4.28 19.65 16.81
N ASP A 86 2.96 19.50 16.86
CA ASP A 86 2.07 20.35 17.65
C ASP A 86 2.00 19.89 19.13
N GLY A 87 2.79 18.89 19.52
CA GLY A 87 2.86 18.37 20.89
C GLY A 87 1.71 17.44 21.27
N GLN A 88 0.91 17.00 20.31
CA GLN A 88 -0.26 16.13 20.52
C GLN A 88 0.14 14.66 20.34
N TYR A 89 0.37 13.95 21.45
CA TYR A 89 0.86 12.56 21.44
C TYR A 89 -0.21 11.50 21.75
N PHE A 90 -1.19 11.82 22.59
CA PHE A 90 -2.23 10.89 23.01
C PHE A 90 -3.61 11.51 22.81
N THR A 91 -3.99 11.68 21.55
CA THR A 91 -5.30 12.22 21.17
C THR A 91 -6.05 11.21 20.30
N PRO A 92 -7.39 11.26 20.26
CA PRO A 92 -8.18 10.46 19.33
C PRO A 92 -7.77 10.65 17.86
N GLN A 93 -7.23 11.83 17.51
CA GLN A 93 -6.73 12.12 16.17
C GLN A 93 -5.49 11.28 15.80
N ASN A 94 -4.60 11.01 16.76
CA ASN A 94 -3.46 10.12 16.53
C ASN A 94 -3.93 8.69 16.25
N SER A 95 -4.84 8.18 17.07
CA SER A 95 -5.43 6.84 16.86
C SER A 95 -5.99 6.69 15.44
N ARG A 96 -6.78 7.68 14.97
CA ARG A 96 -7.32 7.66 13.60
C ARG A 96 -6.24 7.60 12.52
N CYS A 97 -5.07 8.21 12.74
CA CYS A 97 -3.96 8.11 11.80
C CYS A 97 -3.37 6.68 11.78
N PHE A 98 -3.20 6.04 12.94
CA PHE A 98 -2.75 4.63 13.01
C PHE A 98 -3.75 3.68 12.35
N VAL A 99 -5.05 3.84 12.61
CA VAL A 99 -6.11 3.07 11.93
C VAL A 99 -6.12 3.34 10.42
N GLY A 100 -5.90 4.59 10.00
CA GLY A 100 -5.80 4.94 8.58
C GLY A 100 -4.61 4.27 7.88
N ILE A 101 -3.44 4.22 8.54
CA ILE A 101 -2.27 3.47 8.05
C ILE A 101 -2.62 1.98 7.95
N ALA A 102 -3.25 1.42 8.98
CA ALA A 102 -3.66 0.03 9.00
C ALA A 102 -4.53 -0.37 7.80
N TYR A 103 -5.56 0.43 7.52
CA TYR A 103 -6.42 0.19 6.36
C TYR A 103 -5.67 0.28 5.04
N ALA A 104 -4.71 1.20 4.90
CA ALA A 104 -3.87 1.24 3.71
C ALA A 104 -3.03 -0.03 3.54
N LEU A 105 -2.38 -0.50 4.60
CA LEU A 105 -1.55 -1.71 4.54
C LEU A 105 -2.38 -2.96 4.20
N ILE A 106 -3.56 -3.10 4.84
CA ILE A 106 -4.49 -4.19 4.56
C ILE A 106 -4.98 -4.12 3.10
N ALA A 107 -5.34 -2.91 2.64
CA ALA A 107 -5.79 -2.72 1.26
C ALA A 107 -4.69 -3.05 0.24
N MET A 108 -3.43 -2.65 0.49
CA MET A 108 -2.30 -3.04 -0.37
C MET A 108 -2.18 -4.56 -0.45
N SER A 109 -2.15 -5.25 0.69
CA SER A 109 -2.03 -6.71 0.71
C SER A 109 -3.14 -7.39 -0.11
N ILE A 110 -4.38 -6.92 0.01
CA ILE A 110 -5.50 -7.46 -0.78
C ILE A 110 -5.30 -7.16 -2.28
N LEU A 111 -4.92 -5.94 -2.65
CA LEU A 111 -4.75 -5.55 -4.04
C LEU A 111 -3.57 -6.24 -4.71
N ASP A 112 -2.44 -6.38 -4.00
CA ASP A 112 -1.23 -7.05 -4.48
C ASP A 112 -1.48 -8.54 -4.71
N THR A 113 -2.24 -9.20 -3.83
CA THR A 113 -2.67 -10.58 -4.05
C THR A 113 -3.63 -10.72 -5.24
N LEU A 114 -4.50 -9.72 -5.46
CA LEU A 114 -5.51 -9.76 -6.53
C LEU A 114 -5.00 -9.29 -7.90
N ILE A 115 -3.86 -8.61 -7.98
CA ILE A 115 -3.40 -8.01 -9.24
C ILE A 115 -3.11 -9.07 -10.31
N ALA A 116 -2.44 -10.17 -9.91
CA ALA A 116 -2.09 -11.26 -10.80
C ALA A 116 -3.33 -11.96 -11.41
N PRO A 117 -4.34 -12.41 -10.62
CA PRO A 117 -5.55 -13.00 -11.20
C PRO A 117 -6.39 -11.99 -11.99
N VAL A 118 -6.39 -10.70 -11.63
CA VAL A 118 -7.10 -9.66 -12.40
C VAL A 118 -6.48 -9.46 -13.78
N ILE A 119 -5.14 -9.32 -13.86
CA ILE A 119 -4.41 -9.19 -15.13
C ILE A 119 -4.55 -10.48 -15.96
N GLY A 120 -4.42 -11.63 -15.31
CA GLY A 120 -4.60 -12.94 -15.95
C GLY A 120 -6.00 -13.13 -16.55
N GLY A 121 -7.04 -12.83 -15.78
CA GLY A 121 -8.42 -12.86 -16.24
C GLY A 121 -8.68 -11.87 -17.37
N TYR A 122 -8.06 -10.69 -17.33
CA TYR A 122 -8.10 -9.73 -18.42
C TYR A 122 -7.48 -10.29 -19.71
N PHE A 123 -6.31 -10.94 -19.62
CA PHE A 123 -5.66 -11.56 -20.78
C PHE A 123 -6.43 -12.74 -21.35
N TYR A 124 -7.01 -13.57 -20.49
CA TYR A 124 -7.90 -14.65 -20.92
C TYR A 124 -9.14 -14.11 -21.65
N TYR A 125 -9.79 -13.08 -21.09
CA TYR A 125 -10.95 -12.43 -21.71
C TYR A 125 -10.62 -11.81 -23.08
N ARG A 126 -9.40 -11.28 -23.25
CA ARG A 126 -8.93 -10.70 -24.52
C ARG A 126 -8.42 -11.74 -25.52
N GLY A 127 -8.39 -13.02 -25.14
CA GLY A 127 -7.85 -14.11 -25.98
C GLY A 127 -6.34 -14.03 -26.17
N ILE A 128 -5.62 -13.38 -25.26
CA ILE A 128 -4.15 -13.27 -25.28
C ILE A 128 -3.51 -14.51 -24.64
N LEU A 129 -4.19 -15.09 -23.65
CA LEU A 129 -3.81 -16.36 -23.03
C LEU A 129 -4.80 -17.45 -23.42
N ASP A 130 -4.27 -18.64 -23.69
CA ASP A 130 -5.05 -19.83 -24.01
C ASP A 130 -5.68 -20.50 -22.75
N GLY A 131 -5.24 -20.08 -21.56
CA GLY A 131 -5.69 -20.57 -20.26
C GLY A 131 -5.62 -19.51 -19.16
N MET A 132 -6.22 -19.79 -18.00
CA MET A 132 -6.08 -18.93 -16.82
C MET A 132 -4.68 -19.13 -16.19
N PRO A 133 -4.06 -18.09 -15.63
CA PRO A 133 -2.78 -18.26 -14.97
C PRO A 133 -2.89 -19.16 -13.74
N ASP A 134 -1.82 -19.91 -13.50
CA ASP A 134 -1.67 -20.76 -12.32
C ASP A 134 -1.61 -19.87 -11.08
N MET A 135 -2.58 -20.05 -10.18
CA MET A 135 -2.56 -19.39 -8.87
C MET A 135 -1.75 -20.24 -7.90
N ASP A 136 -0.47 -19.91 -7.74
CA ASP A 136 0.36 -20.53 -6.70
C ASP A 136 -0.04 -19.99 -5.31
N VAL A 137 -0.19 -20.90 -4.36
CA VAL A 137 -0.47 -20.60 -2.95
C VAL A 137 0.67 -19.76 -2.33
N THR A 138 1.89 -19.90 -2.86
CA THR A 138 3.03 -19.06 -2.43
C THR A 138 2.80 -17.57 -2.69
N LEU A 139 2.06 -17.23 -3.76
CA LEU A 139 1.72 -15.85 -4.13
C LEU A 139 0.76 -15.21 -3.12
N ILE A 140 -0.15 -16.00 -2.54
CA ILE A 140 -1.07 -15.56 -1.46
C ILE A 140 -0.30 -15.40 -0.14
N LEU A 141 0.70 -16.24 0.10
CA LEU A 141 1.50 -16.20 1.34
C LEU A 141 2.51 -15.05 1.35
N ALA A 142 2.95 -14.56 0.19
CA ALA A 142 3.93 -13.48 0.08
C ALA A 142 3.46 -12.15 0.73
N ASP A 143 2.15 -11.87 0.72
CA ASP A 143 1.60 -10.62 1.25
C ASP A 143 1.17 -10.69 2.72
N THR A 144 1.38 -11.84 3.38
CA THR A 144 0.98 -12.05 4.77
C THR A 144 1.70 -11.10 5.74
N ASP A 145 2.94 -10.71 5.45
CA ASP A 145 3.70 -9.75 6.26
C ASP A 145 3.04 -8.37 6.28
N LEU A 146 2.59 -7.90 5.10
CA LEU A 146 1.96 -6.59 4.95
C LEU A 146 0.58 -6.56 5.61
N LEU A 147 -0.20 -7.63 5.44
CA LEU A 147 -1.46 -7.83 6.14
C LEU A 147 -1.27 -7.81 7.66
N THR A 148 -0.26 -8.55 8.14
CA THR A 148 0.06 -8.65 9.57
C THR A 148 0.47 -7.30 10.14
N ALA A 149 1.32 -6.55 9.42
CA ALA A 149 1.67 -5.18 9.80
C ALA A 149 0.41 -4.29 9.89
N GLY A 150 -0.48 -4.37 8.89
CA GLY A 150 -1.76 -3.68 8.91
C GLY A 150 -2.60 -4.00 10.15
N LEU A 151 -2.75 -5.29 10.48
CA LEU A 151 -3.49 -5.73 11.67
C LEU A 151 -2.86 -5.21 12.98
N PHE A 152 -1.53 -5.16 13.07
CA PHE A 152 -0.87 -4.56 14.24
C PHE A 152 -1.12 -3.07 14.35
N PHE A 153 -1.01 -2.32 13.26
CA PHE A 153 -1.33 -0.89 13.24
C PHE A 153 -2.80 -0.64 13.61
N PHE A 154 -3.71 -1.52 13.19
CA PHE A 154 -5.13 -1.46 13.53
C PHE A 154 -5.32 -1.61 15.04
N LEU A 155 -4.72 -2.66 15.62
CA LEU A 155 -4.78 -2.93 17.05
C LEU A 155 -4.18 -1.80 17.88
N ILE A 156 -3.02 -1.25 17.47
CA ILE A 156 -2.39 -0.10 18.11
C ILE A 156 -3.33 1.11 18.09
N GLY A 157 -3.96 1.38 16.94
CA GLY A 157 -4.96 2.45 16.81
C GLY A 157 -6.10 2.31 17.82
N MET A 158 -6.68 1.11 17.93
CA MET A 158 -7.75 0.83 18.89
C MET A 158 -7.29 0.98 20.35
N ILE A 159 -6.10 0.49 20.70
CA ILE A 159 -5.54 0.62 22.05
C ILE A 159 -5.34 2.10 22.39
N MET A 160 -4.78 2.88 21.48
CA MET A 160 -4.56 4.32 21.68
C MET A 160 -5.87 5.09 21.85
N GLU A 161 -6.93 4.71 21.12
CA GLU A 161 -8.25 5.30 21.28
C GLU A 161 -8.76 5.08 22.71
N LYS A 162 -8.77 3.82 23.17
CA LYS A 162 -9.20 3.47 24.53
C LYS A 162 -8.37 4.14 25.61
N ALA A 163 -7.04 4.20 25.43
CA ALA A 163 -6.15 4.88 26.36
C ALA A 163 -6.44 6.39 26.44
N SER A 164 -6.79 7.02 25.32
CA SER A 164 -7.13 8.45 25.29
C SER A 164 -8.44 8.74 26.03
N THR A 165 -9.46 7.90 25.87
CA THR A 165 -10.73 8.04 26.58
C THR A 165 -10.56 7.83 28.09
N LEU A 166 -9.84 6.79 28.50
CA LEU A 166 -9.57 6.53 29.92
C LEU A 166 -8.80 7.67 30.59
N ARG A 167 -7.89 8.31 29.86
CA ARG A 167 -7.16 9.48 30.36
C ARG A 167 -8.09 10.68 30.54
N GLU A 168 -8.97 10.94 29.58
CA GLU A 168 -9.96 12.01 29.67
C GLU A 168 -10.91 11.80 30.86
N GLU A 169 -11.35 10.56 31.10
CA GLU A 169 -12.17 10.20 32.26
C GLU A 169 -11.41 10.37 33.59
N ALA A 170 -10.14 9.98 33.64
CA ALA A 170 -9.29 10.16 34.82
C ALA A 170 -9.04 11.65 35.14
N ASP A 171 -8.82 12.48 34.11
CA ASP A 171 -8.61 13.92 34.27
C ASP A 171 -9.91 14.65 34.70
N MET A 172 -11.10 14.07 34.44
CA MET A 172 -12.40 14.62 34.89
C MET A 172 -12.81 14.20 36.31
N THR A 173 -12.14 13.21 36.90
CA THR A 173 -12.48 12.65 38.23
C THR A 173 -11.59 13.16 39.36
N ILE A 174 -10.57 13.97 39.05
CA ILE A 174 -9.70 14.69 40.00
C ILE A 174 -10.19 16.13 40.14
#